data_AF-A0A928CY87-F1
#
_entry.id   AF-A0A928CY87-F1
#
_cell.length_a   1.000
_cell.length_b   1.000
_cell.length_c   1.000
_cell.angle_alpha   90.00
_cell.angle_beta   90.00
_cell.angle_gamma   90.00
#
_symmetry.space_group_name_H-M   'P 1'
#
loop_
_entity.id
_entity.type
_entity.pdbx_description
1 polymer ?
#
loop_
_entity_poly.entity_id
_entity_poly.type
_entity_poly.pdbx_seq_one_letter_code
_entity_poly.pdbx_strand_id
1 'polypeptide(L)'
;MKKLLCLALFSVMSLITNAEVLFDGNTAGAWDSSKITAGEGFLTATAGYLPIRAKEFIQVPRGKKYTISGEFRIVNPAKPVSVYFGVTPYTADGKEIPFVAVFTVSRATATLAKEIKAGDKVMILKDAENWKFHHHCRFAMNAKADRSDLPNLDIAPNPIINEITVNDDNTVEIPFKKAFTKDYPAGTVVRQHMGGNSFIYAGNGNKSNEWMSFSKTFSSFYTGTAQIKVTFNVTGPKVQVELRNVKVTAE
;
A
#
# COMPACT_ATOMS: atom_id res chain seq x y z
N MET A 1 64.66 30.60 -16.50
CA MET A 1 63.28 30.19 -16.80
C MET A 1 63.19 28.67 -16.78
N LYS A 2 62.36 28.09 -15.90
CA LYS A 2 61.49 26.92 -16.09
C LYS A 2 61.04 26.45 -14.71
N LYS A 3 59.86 26.94 -14.30
CA LYS A 3 59.12 26.44 -13.13
C LYS A 3 58.55 25.07 -13.52
N LEU A 4 58.93 24.02 -12.81
CA LEU A 4 58.32 22.70 -12.94
C LEU A 4 57.11 22.66 -11.98
N LEU A 5 55.91 22.72 -12.56
CA LEU A 5 54.65 22.58 -11.83
C LEU A 5 54.29 21.09 -11.83
N CYS A 6 54.47 20.41 -10.70
CA CYS A 6 53.95 19.05 -10.52
C CYS A 6 52.44 19.12 -10.28
N LEU A 7 51.68 18.71 -11.29
CA LEU A 7 50.24 18.55 -11.23
C LEU A 7 49.92 17.25 -10.46
N ALA A 8 49.37 17.37 -9.25
CA ALA A 8 48.85 16.22 -8.52
C ALA A 8 47.49 15.81 -9.10
N LEU A 9 47.42 14.66 -9.77
CA LEU A 9 46.17 14.01 -10.13
C LEU A 9 45.48 13.49 -8.86
N PHE A 10 44.40 14.12 -8.43
CA PHE A 10 43.45 13.49 -7.51
C PHE A 10 42.54 12.56 -8.33
N SER A 11 42.81 11.25 -8.30
CA SER A 11 41.85 10.26 -8.77
C SER A 11 40.73 10.15 -7.73
N VAL A 12 39.57 10.72 -8.03
CA VAL A 12 38.34 10.43 -7.29
C VAL A 12 37.95 8.99 -7.62
N MET A 13 38.29 8.05 -6.73
CA MET A 13 37.70 6.72 -6.75
C MET A 13 36.22 6.89 -6.44
N SER A 14 35.36 6.82 -7.47
CA SER A 14 33.94 6.62 -7.24
C SER A 14 33.78 5.23 -6.63
N LEU A 15 33.42 5.19 -5.33
CA LEU A 15 32.88 3.98 -4.73
C LEU A 15 31.61 3.64 -5.51
N ILE A 16 31.68 2.68 -6.42
CA ILE A 16 30.50 2.03 -6.96
C ILE A 16 29.94 1.20 -5.80
N THR A 17 29.03 1.78 -5.02
CA THR A 17 28.20 1.01 -4.12
C THR A 17 27.33 0.12 -5.01
N ASN A 18 27.69 -1.16 -5.14
CA ASN A 18 26.83 -2.12 -5.83
C ASN A 18 25.55 -2.25 -5.01
N ALA A 19 24.45 -1.67 -5.51
CA ALA A 19 23.14 -1.84 -4.90
C ALA A 19 22.78 -3.32 -4.90
N GLU A 20 22.39 -3.85 -3.73
CA GLU A 20 22.01 -5.25 -3.56
C GLU A 20 20.71 -5.51 -4.33
N VAL A 21 20.69 -6.47 -5.25
CA VAL A 21 19.45 -6.85 -5.96
C VAL A 21 18.65 -7.79 -5.07
N LEU A 22 17.51 -7.30 -4.56
CA LEU A 22 16.62 -8.04 -3.66
C LEU A 22 15.50 -8.78 -4.40
N PHE A 23 15.19 -8.36 -5.62
CA PHE A 23 14.16 -8.97 -6.46
C PHE A 23 14.47 -8.76 -7.93
N ASP A 24 14.32 -9.84 -8.71
CA ASP A 24 14.34 -9.84 -10.16
C ASP A 24 12.99 -10.37 -10.67
N GLY A 25 12.20 -9.47 -11.26
CA GLY A 25 10.86 -9.73 -11.76
C GLY A 25 10.82 -10.12 -13.24
N ASN A 26 11.94 -10.44 -13.88
CA ASN A 26 12.02 -10.73 -15.31
C ASN A 26 11.62 -12.16 -15.69
N THR A 27 11.25 -13.00 -14.72
CA THR A 27 10.76 -14.36 -14.98
C THR A 27 9.32 -14.51 -14.51
N ALA A 28 8.52 -15.31 -15.23
CA ALA A 28 7.13 -15.57 -14.84
C ALA A 28 7.03 -16.21 -13.44
N GLY A 29 8.00 -17.04 -13.06
CA GLY A 29 8.05 -17.71 -11.75
C GLY A 29 8.27 -16.77 -10.56
N ALA A 30 8.74 -15.53 -10.80
CA ALA A 30 8.88 -14.51 -9.75
C ALA A 30 7.54 -13.94 -9.27
N TRP A 31 6.44 -14.23 -9.97
CA TRP A 31 5.13 -13.64 -9.72
C TRP A 31 4.11 -14.67 -9.27
N ASP A 32 3.23 -14.28 -8.35
CA ASP A 32 2.10 -15.09 -7.86
C ASP A 32 0.89 -14.93 -8.80
N SER A 33 1.06 -15.32 -10.07
CA SER A 33 -0.03 -15.29 -11.04
C SER A 33 0.22 -16.19 -12.24
N SER A 34 -0.74 -17.07 -12.54
CA SER A 34 -0.78 -17.81 -13.80
C SER A 34 -1.09 -16.93 -15.03
N LYS A 35 -1.36 -15.64 -14.83
CA LYS A 35 -1.67 -14.67 -15.90
C LYS A 35 -0.43 -13.99 -16.46
N ILE A 36 0.76 -14.41 -16.04
CA ILE A 36 2.04 -13.92 -16.53
C ILE A 36 2.68 -15.01 -17.38
N THR A 37 3.02 -14.66 -18.62
CA THR A 37 3.70 -15.54 -19.57
C THR A 37 5.01 -14.90 -20.02
N ALA A 38 6.03 -15.71 -20.24
CA ALA A 38 7.29 -15.22 -20.80
C ALA A 38 7.17 -14.97 -22.31
N GLY A 39 7.74 -13.87 -22.77
CA GLY A 39 8.05 -13.58 -24.17
C GLY A 39 9.55 -13.38 -24.36
N GLU A 40 9.98 -12.99 -25.55
CA GLU A 40 11.39 -12.71 -25.84
C GLU A 40 11.82 -11.38 -25.22
N GLY A 41 12.48 -11.43 -24.06
CA GLY A 41 13.01 -10.24 -23.37
C GLY A 41 11.98 -9.42 -22.59
N PHE A 42 10.76 -9.93 -22.43
CA PHE A 42 9.70 -9.33 -21.62
C PHE A 42 8.73 -10.39 -21.08
N LEU A 43 7.90 -10.00 -20.11
CA LEU A 43 6.76 -10.77 -19.63
C LEU A 43 5.47 -10.12 -20.10
N THR A 44 4.46 -10.91 -20.48
CA THR A 44 3.11 -10.43 -20.75
C THR A 44 2.19 -10.79 -19.60
N ALA A 45 1.54 -9.79 -19.01
CA ALA A 45 0.54 -9.93 -17.97
C ALA A 45 -0.85 -9.62 -18.51
N THR A 46 -1.80 -10.54 -18.36
CA THR A 46 -3.22 -10.22 -18.54
C THR A 46 -3.80 -9.71 -17.24
N ALA A 47 -3.75 -8.40 -17.06
CA ALA A 47 -4.09 -7.74 -15.82
C ALA A 47 -5.45 -7.02 -15.90
N GLY A 48 -6.13 -6.97 -14.77
CA GLY A 48 -7.36 -6.21 -14.56
C GLY A 48 -7.36 -5.69 -13.13
N TYR A 49 -8.55 -5.47 -12.57
CA TYR A 49 -8.69 -4.79 -11.27
C TYR A 49 -7.96 -5.45 -10.08
N LEU A 50 -7.70 -6.76 -10.14
CA LEU A 50 -6.97 -7.47 -9.09
C LEU A 50 -5.45 -7.29 -9.28
N PRO A 51 -4.73 -6.87 -8.22
CA PRO A 51 -3.28 -6.69 -8.30
C PRO A 51 -2.58 -8.04 -8.52
N ILE A 52 -1.52 -8.01 -9.31
CA ILE A 52 -0.54 -9.10 -9.42
C ILE A 52 0.63 -8.76 -8.51
N ARG A 53 1.08 -9.73 -7.73
CA ARG A 53 2.14 -9.57 -6.73
C ARG A 53 3.30 -10.51 -6.99
N ALA A 54 4.48 -10.14 -6.49
CA ALA A 54 5.61 -11.04 -6.40
C ALA A 54 5.25 -12.28 -5.55
N LYS A 55 5.88 -13.41 -5.90
CA LYS A 55 5.69 -14.69 -5.21
C LYS A 55 6.30 -14.65 -3.81
N GLU A 56 7.56 -14.24 -3.74
CA GLU A 56 8.34 -14.21 -2.50
C GLU A 56 8.26 -12.85 -1.80
N PHE A 57 8.47 -12.86 -0.49
CA PHE A 57 8.62 -11.65 0.31
C PHE A 57 10.04 -11.10 0.21
N ILE A 58 10.14 -9.77 0.15
CA ILE A 58 11.39 -9.03 0.25
C ILE A 58 11.48 -8.43 1.64
N GLN A 59 12.53 -8.76 2.39
CA GLN A 59 12.76 -8.18 3.71
C GLN A 59 13.19 -6.71 3.57
N VAL A 60 12.60 -5.83 4.38
CA VAL A 60 12.89 -4.39 4.35
C VAL A 60 13.28 -3.85 5.74
N PRO A 61 14.47 -4.20 6.26
CA PRO A 61 14.98 -3.57 7.48
C PRO A 61 14.97 -2.04 7.38
N ARG A 62 14.68 -1.38 8.51
CA ARG A 62 14.65 0.08 8.62
C ARG A 62 16.04 0.67 8.38
N GLY A 63 16.09 1.89 7.87
CA GLY A 63 17.34 2.65 7.70
C GLY A 63 18.03 2.45 6.35
N LYS A 64 17.62 1.46 5.55
CA LYS A 64 18.06 1.31 4.15
C LYS A 64 17.16 2.10 3.19
N LYS A 65 17.67 2.36 1.99
CA LYS A 65 16.89 2.86 0.86
C LYS A 65 16.60 1.73 -0.11
N TYR A 66 15.37 1.66 -0.60
CA TYR A 66 14.92 0.63 -1.53
C TYR A 66 14.44 1.26 -2.82
N THR A 67 15.05 0.90 -3.95
CA THR A 67 14.64 1.40 -5.26
C THR A 67 13.88 0.33 -6.00
N ILE A 68 12.66 0.66 -6.40
CA ILE A 68 11.83 -0.19 -7.27
C ILE A 68 11.84 0.44 -8.64
N SER A 69 12.19 -0.34 -9.66
CA SER A 69 12.24 0.15 -11.04
C SER A 69 11.82 -0.91 -12.03
N GLY A 70 11.45 -0.47 -13.23
CA GLY A 70 11.24 -1.34 -14.37
C GLY A 70 10.69 -0.58 -15.56
N GLU A 71 10.31 -1.33 -16.58
CA GLU A 71 9.69 -0.80 -17.78
C GLU A 71 8.40 -1.56 -18.09
N PHE A 72 7.44 -0.86 -18.68
CA PHE A 72 6.22 -1.47 -19.16
C PHE A 72 5.66 -0.80 -20.40
N ARG A 73 4.80 -1.52 -21.11
CA ARG A 73 3.94 -0.97 -22.17
C ARG A 73 2.60 -1.67 -22.19
N ILE A 74 1.59 -1.02 -22.75
CA ILE A 74 0.25 -1.59 -22.92
C ILE A 74 0.11 -2.04 -24.38
N VAL A 75 -0.14 -3.33 -24.59
CA VAL A 75 -0.18 -3.92 -25.95
C VAL A 75 -1.31 -3.30 -26.79
N ASN A 76 -2.48 -3.08 -26.18
CA ASN A 76 -3.67 -2.56 -26.84
C ASN A 76 -4.24 -1.34 -26.10
N PRO A 77 -3.69 -0.13 -26.30
CA PRO A 77 -4.02 1.07 -25.52
C PRO A 77 -5.38 1.70 -25.84
N ALA A 78 -6.24 1.06 -26.63
CA ALA A 78 -7.52 1.62 -27.07
C ALA A 78 -8.49 1.99 -25.93
N LYS A 79 -8.36 1.38 -24.73
CA LYS A 79 -9.26 1.60 -23.59
C LYS A 79 -8.62 2.41 -22.47
N PRO A 80 -9.38 3.24 -21.72
CA PRO A 80 -8.91 3.95 -20.51
C PRO A 80 -8.38 2.95 -19.48
N VAL A 81 -7.06 2.85 -19.42
CA VAL A 81 -6.33 2.05 -18.45
C VAL A 81 -5.26 2.91 -17.82
N SER A 82 -5.10 2.72 -16.51
CA SER A 82 -3.92 3.15 -15.77
C SER A 82 -3.24 1.92 -15.19
N VAL A 83 -1.93 1.83 -15.41
CA VAL A 83 -1.09 0.82 -14.78
C VAL A 83 -0.39 1.48 -13.61
N TYR A 84 -0.37 0.80 -12.47
CA TYR A 84 0.27 1.25 -11.25
C TYR A 84 1.28 0.21 -10.80
N PHE A 85 2.48 0.66 -10.48
CA PHE A 85 3.55 -0.14 -9.89
C PHE A 85 3.82 0.32 -8.48
N GLY A 86 4.23 -0.59 -7.63
CA GLY A 86 4.47 -0.29 -6.23
C GLY A 86 4.81 -1.52 -5.43
N VAL A 87 4.58 -1.43 -4.13
CA VAL A 87 4.75 -2.54 -3.19
C VAL A 87 3.59 -2.66 -2.24
N THR A 88 3.17 -3.89 -1.99
CA THR A 88 2.27 -4.20 -0.88
C THR A 88 3.10 -4.44 0.38
N PRO A 89 2.90 -3.65 1.45
CA PRO A 89 3.61 -3.84 2.71
C PRO A 89 2.99 -4.94 3.56
N TYR A 90 3.84 -5.64 4.32
CA TYR A 90 3.47 -6.73 5.21
C TYR A 90 4.18 -6.59 6.55
N THR A 91 3.50 -7.05 7.60
CA THR A 91 4.08 -7.25 8.93
C THR A 91 5.11 -8.38 8.92
N ALA A 92 5.87 -8.52 10.01
CA ALA A 92 6.86 -9.59 10.14
C ALA A 92 6.24 -11.00 10.09
N ASP A 93 4.99 -11.15 10.55
CA ASP A 93 4.21 -12.40 10.47
C ASP A 93 3.44 -12.57 9.15
N GLY A 94 3.74 -11.75 8.13
CA GLY A 94 3.21 -11.94 6.77
C GLY A 94 1.77 -11.45 6.57
N LYS A 95 1.21 -10.63 7.47
CA LYS A 95 -0.11 -10.02 7.28
C LYS A 95 0.02 -8.76 6.43
N GLU A 96 -0.83 -8.63 5.41
CA GLU A 96 -0.88 -7.42 4.58
C GLU A 96 -1.23 -6.21 5.46
N ILE A 97 -0.53 -5.10 5.26
CA ILE A 97 -0.80 -3.82 5.92
C ILE A 97 -1.55 -2.95 4.91
N PRO A 98 -2.90 -2.97 4.89
CA PRO A 98 -3.64 -2.10 4.00
C PRO A 98 -3.51 -0.65 4.44
N PHE A 99 -3.75 0.29 3.53
CA PHE A 99 -3.73 1.73 3.83
C PHE A 99 -4.60 2.10 5.04
N VAL A 100 -5.77 1.48 5.14
CA VAL A 100 -6.68 1.67 6.28
C VAL A 100 -6.07 1.28 7.62
N ALA A 101 -5.08 0.40 7.69
CA ALA A 101 -4.48 0.01 8.95
C ALA A 101 -3.55 1.07 9.54
N VAL A 102 -3.11 2.06 8.74
CA VAL A 102 -2.12 3.06 9.16
C VAL A 102 -2.57 4.50 8.98
N PHE A 103 -3.49 4.77 8.05
CA PHE A 103 -3.89 6.13 7.74
C PHE A 103 -4.99 6.64 8.66
N THR A 104 -4.57 7.36 9.70
CA THR A 104 -5.45 7.98 10.70
C THR A 104 -5.93 9.35 10.23
N VAL A 105 -7.21 9.67 10.37
CA VAL A 105 -7.75 11.02 10.10
C VAL A 105 -8.19 11.78 11.36
N SER A 106 -8.24 11.07 12.49
CA SER A 106 -8.58 11.63 13.81
C SER A 106 -7.58 11.15 14.87
N ARG A 107 -7.67 11.76 16.06
CA ARG A 107 -7.08 11.19 17.28
C ARG A 107 -7.97 10.06 17.81
N ALA A 108 -7.39 9.11 18.55
CA ALA A 108 -8.16 8.06 19.21
C ALA A 108 -8.86 8.63 20.43
N THR A 109 -10.06 9.18 20.24
CA THR A 109 -10.82 9.86 21.32
C THR A 109 -12.25 9.35 21.46
N ALA A 110 -12.86 8.84 20.38
CA ALA A 110 -14.22 8.32 20.45
C ALA A 110 -14.27 6.96 21.18
N THR A 111 -15.38 6.69 21.85
CA THR A 111 -15.59 5.43 22.57
C THR A 111 -16.93 4.80 22.25
N LEU A 112 -17.02 3.47 22.33
CA LEU A 112 -18.28 2.75 22.19
C LEU A 112 -19.25 3.14 23.32
N ALA A 113 -20.43 3.65 22.95
CA ALA A 113 -21.49 3.98 23.90
C ALA A 113 -22.14 2.73 24.52
N LYS A 114 -22.17 1.63 23.76
CA LYS A 114 -22.68 0.31 24.15
C LYS A 114 -21.73 -0.77 23.65
N GLU A 115 -21.79 -1.95 24.23
CA GLU A 115 -21.07 -3.09 23.69
C GLU A 115 -21.58 -3.46 22.29
N ILE A 116 -20.71 -4.07 21.51
CA ILE A 116 -21.02 -4.71 20.22
C ILE A 116 -20.82 -6.20 20.42
N LYS A 117 -21.76 -7.02 19.99
CA LYS A 117 -21.62 -8.47 19.89
C LYS A 117 -21.36 -8.89 18.46
N ALA A 118 -20.70 -10.02 18.28
CA ALA A 118 -20.60 -10.67 16.98
C ALA A 118 -22.03 -10.90 16.43
N GLY A 119 -22.26 -10.50 15.18
CA GLY A 119 -23.59 -10.49 14.57
C GLY A 119 -24.23 -9.10 14.49
N ASP A 120 -23.85 -8.17 15.36
CA ASP A 120 -24.38 -6.80 15.33
C ASP A 120 -23.94 -6.06 14.07
N LYS A 121 -24.75 -5.09 13.64
CA LYS A 121 -24.52 -4.27 12.44
C LYS A 121 -24.51 -2.77 12.72
N VAL A 122 -24.55 -2.37 13.98
CA VAL A 122 -24.60 -0.97 14.37
C VAL A 122 -23.55 -0.73 15.45
N MET A 123 -22.80 0.36 15.30
CA MET A 123 -21.88 0.89 16.31
C MET A 123 -22.41 2.25 16.76
N ILE A 124 -22.45 2.48 18.06
CA ILE A 124 -22.83 3.78 18.62
C ILE A 124 -21.59 4.36 19.31
N LEU A 125 -21.17 5.55 18.88
CA LEU A 125 -19.99 6.24 19.40
C LEU A 125 -20.37 7.45 20.25
N LYS A 126 -19.56 7.71 21.28
CA LYS A 126 -19.45 9.01 21.95
C LYS A 126 -18.22 9.76 21.41
N ASP A 127 -18.23 11.09 21.51
CA ASP A 127 -17.11 11.97 21.15
C ASP A 127 -16.68 11.87 19.67
N ALA A 128 -17.67 11.64 18.80
CA ALA A 128 -17.51 11.48 17.35
C ALA A 128 -18.44 12.39 16.54
N GLU A 129 -19.26 13.21 17.19
CA GLU A 129 -20.27 14.09 16.58
C GLU A 129 -19.66 15.12 15.62
N ASN A 130 -18.41 15.50 15.84
CA ASN A 130 -17.65 16.43 15.01
C ASN A 130 -16.82 15.75 13.90
N TRP A 131 -16.92 14.42 13.75
CA TRP A 131 -16.19 13.71 12.70
C TRP A 131 -16.77 14.00 11.32
N LYS A 132 -15.89 14.07 10.33
CA LYS A 132 -16.31 14.19 8.92
C LYS A 132 -16.45 12.80 8.33
N PHE A 133 -17.66 12.45 7.90
CA PHE A 133 -17.95 11.16 7.28
C PHE A 133 -17.96 11.28 5.75
N HIS A 134 -17.23 10.38 5.09
CA HIS A 134 -17.19 10.25 3.63
C HIS A 134 -17.04 8.77 3.25
N HIS A 135 -17.21 8.44 1.96
CA HIS A 135 -17.23 7.06 1.46
C HIS A 135 -15.97 6.22 1.76
N HIS A 136 -14.85 6.87 2.06
CA HIS A 136 -13.61 6.21 2.47
C HIS A 136 -13.41 6.17 3.99
N CYS A 137 -14.30 6.70 4.83
CA CYS A 137 -14.17 6.58 6.28
C CYS A 137 -14.20 5.13 6.73
N ARG A 138 -13.30 4.79 7.65
CA ARG A 138 -13.18 3.47 8.29
C ARG A 138 -12.90 3.68 9.78
N PHE A 139 -13.09 2.63 10.56
CA PHE A 139 -12.98 2.71 12.01
C PHE A 139 -12.03 1.64 12.52
N ALA A 140 -10.98 2.06 13.20
CA ALA A 140 -10.06 1.16 13.88
C ALA A 140 -10.50 1.02 15.33
N MET A 141 -10.68 -0.21 15.78
CA MET A 141 -11.10 -0.58 17.12
C MET A 141 -9.86 -0.73 18.03
N ASN A 142 -10.06 -0.64 19.34
CA ASN A 142 -8.99 -0.73 20.34
C ASN A 142 -7.82 0.24 20.04
N ALA A 143 -8.15 1.41 19.49
CA ALA A 143 -7.13 2.37 19.06
C ALA A 143 -6.42 3.00 20.26
N LYS A 144 -5.13 3.29 20.10
CA LYS A 144 -4.32 3.91 21.16
C LYS A 144 -4.00 5.36 20.82
N ALA A 145 -4.00 6.21 21.85
CA ALA A 145 -3.72 7.64 21.71
C ALA A 145 -2.30 7.93 21.22
N ASP A 146 -1.33 7.12 21.65
CA ASP A 146 0.08 7.18 21.27
C ASP A 146 0.39 6.53 19.91
N ARG A 147 -0.63 5.95 19.25
CA ARG A 147 -0.51 5.22 17.97
C ARG A 147 0.40 3.99 18.01
N SER A 148 0.70 3.46 19.21
CA SER A 148 1.45 2.20 19.36
C SER A 148 0.65 0.98 18.86
N ASP A 149 -0.62 1.17 18.52
CA ASP A 149 -1.47 0.18 17.87
C ASP A 149 -1.24 0.07 16.34
N LEU A 150 -0.46 0.97 15.73
CA LEU A 150 -0.23 0.94 14.29
C LEU A 150 0.84 -0.09 13.88
N PRO A 151 0.61 -0.88 12.81
CA PRO A 151 -0.59 -0.92 11.98
C PRO A 151 -1.75 -1.59 12.73
N ASN A 152 -2.90 -0.92 12.76
CA ASN A 152 -4.08 -1.43 13.43
C ASN A 152 -4.90 -2.24 12.41
N LEU A 153 -4.77 -3.57 12.48
CA LEU A 153 -5.52 -4.50 11.64
C LEU A 153 -6.92 -4.80 12.20
N ASP A 154 -7.25 -4.25 13.38
CA ASP A 154 -8.54 -4.35 14.02
C ASP A 154 -9.51 -3.29 13.45
N ILE A 155 -9.97 -3.52 12.23
CA ILE A 155 -10.83 -2.59 11.48
C ILE A 155 -12.28 -3.08 11.48
N ALA A 156 -13.21 -2.18 11.82
CA ALA A 156 -14.64 -2.43 11.73
C ALA A 156 -15.08 -2.75 10.28
N PRO A 157 -16.25 -3.39 10.08
CA PRO A 157 -16.80 -3.60 8.75
C PRO A 157 -16.98 -2.29 7.94
N ASN A 158 -17.33 -2.41 6.66
CA ASN A 158 -17.60 -1.21 5.85
C ASN A 158 -18.91 -0.53 6.32
N PRO A 159 -18.87 0.75 6.72
CA PRO A 159 -20.06 1.48 7.14
C PRO A 159 -20.97 1.83 5.96
N ILE A 160 -22.24 2.09 6.28
CA ILE A 160 -23.22 2.68 5.37
C ILE A 160 -23.25 4.18 5.64
N ILE A 161 -22.35 4.91 4.98
CA ILE A 161 -22.07 6.32 5.26
C ILE A 161 -23.31 7.22 5.19
N ASN A 162 -24.23 6.94 4.27
CA ASN A 162 -25.43 7.77 4.07
C ASN A 162 -26.52 7.54 5.13
N GLU A 163 -26.32 6.59 6.05
CA GLU A 163 -27.26 6.26 7.13
C GLU A 163 -26.67 6.62 8.51
N ILE A 164 -25.52 7.28 8.55
CA ILE A 164 -24.92 7.73 9.82
C ILE A 164 -25.77 8.86 10.40
N THR A 165 -26.15 8.72 11.67
CA THR A 165 -27.02 9.67 12.38
C THR A 165 -26.33 10.18 13.62
N VAL A 166 -26.43 11.49 13.88
CA VAL A 166 -26.08 12.09 15.17
C VAL A 166 -27.37 12.24 15.98
N ASN A 167 -27.42 11.62 17.14
CA ASN A 167 -28.56 11.64 18.05
C ASN A 167 -28.53 12.88 18.95
N ASP A 168 -29.68 13.20 19.56
CA ASP A 168 -29.83 14.37 20.46
C ASP A 168 -28.90 14.33 21.70
N ASP A 169 -28.44 13.13 22.10
CA ASP A 169 -27.49 12.92 23.19
C ASP A 169 -26.02 13.03 22.75
N ASN A 170 -25.78 13.56 21.55
CA ASN A 170 -24.47 13.65 20.88
C ASN A 170 -23.81 12.29 20.60
N THR A 171 -24.54 11.18 20.68
CA THR A 171 -24.02 9.91 20.17
C THR A 171 -24.13 9.84 18.66
N VAL A 172 -23.19 9.12 18.02
CA VAL A 172 -23.20 8.88 16.58
C VAL A 172 -23.50 7.41 16.32
N GLU A 173 -24.63 7.14 15.68
CA GLU A 173 -25.02 5.81 15.23
C GLU A 173 -24.47 5.54 13.82
N ILE A 174 -23.71 4.47 13.68
CA ILE A 174 -23.04 4.09 12.44
C ILE A 174 -23.46 2.67 12.05
N PRO A 175 -24.33 2.52 11.03
CA PRO A 175 -24.72 1.21 10.52
C PRO A 175 -23.67 0.64 9.55
N PHE A 176 -23.64 -0.69 9.44
CA PHE A 176 -22.66 -1.44 8.65
C PHE A 176 -23.32 -2.44 7.68
N LYS A 177 -22.69 -2.60 6.51
CA LYS A 177 -23.16 -3.55 5.48
C LYS A 177 -23.04 -5.00 5.91
N LYS A 178 -21.99 -5.31 6.68
CA LYS A 178 -21.70 -6.64 7.21
C LYS A 178 -21.70 -6.57 8.73
N ALA A 179 -22.10 -7.67 9.35
CA ALA A 179 -22.04 -7.81 10.80
C ALA A 179 -20.59 -7.79 11.30
N PHE A 180 -20.40 -7.33 12.53
CA PHE A 180 -19.16 -7.53 13.27
C PHE A 180 -18.93 -9.03 13.50
N THR A 181 -17.66 -9.46 13.41
CA THR A 181 -17.27 -10.85 13.58
C THR A 181 -16.74 -11.17 14.98
N LYS A 182 -16.72 -10.17 15.87
CA LYS A 182 -16.25 -10.28 17.25
C LYS A 182 -16.91 -9.24 18.14
N ASP A 183 -16.81 -9.49 19.43
CA ASP A 183 -17.36 -8.65 20.48
C ASP A 183 -16.40 -7.49 20.82
N TYR A 184 -16.99 -6.37 21.24
CA TYR A 184 -16.28 -5.23 21.81
C TYR A 184 -17.06 -4.70 23.02
N PRO A 185 -16.42 -4.53 24.19
CA PRO A 185 -17.10 -3.97 25.35
C PRO A 185 -17.42 -2.48 25.15
N ALA A 186 -18.44 -1.99 25.84
CA ALA A 186 -18.68 -0.56 25.98
C ALA A 186 -17.41 0.15 26.48
N GLY A 187 -17.17 1.36 26.02
CA GLY A 187 -15.95 2.12 26.32
C GLY A 187 -14.73 1.76 25.45
N THR A 188 -14.84 0.78 24.54
CA THR A 188 -13.76 0.50 23.57
C THR A 188 -13.43 1.76 22.78
N VAL A 189 -12.13 2.11 22.73
CA VAL A 189 -11.66 3.29 22.01
C VAL A 189 -11.64 3.03 20.50
N VAL A 190 -12.20 3.97 19.75
CA VAL A 190 -12.30 3.92 18.28
C VAL A 190 -11.60 5.14 17.67
N ARG A 191 -10.85 4.91 16.61
CA ARG A 191 -10.21 5.99 15.82
C ARG A 191 -10.71 5.96 14.38
N GLN A 192 -11.08 7.12 13.86
CA GLN A 192 -11.41 7.25 12.45
C GLN A 192 -10.14 7.13 11.59
N HIS A 193 -10.19 6.21 10.64
CA HIS A 193 -9.17 5.94 9.63
C HIS A 193 -9.74 6.25 8.24
N MET A 194 -8.88 6.29 7.24
CA MET A 194 -9.27 6.41 5.83
C MET A 194 -8.94 5.11 5.08
N GLY A 195 -9.91 4.63 4.32
CA GLY A 195 -9.73 3.58 3.33
C GLY A 195 -9.03 4.10 2.07
N GLY A 196 -8.26 3.24 1.43
CA GLY A 196 -7.52 3.53 0.22
C GLY A 196 -6.98 2.23 -0.38
N ASN A 197 -6.23 2.34 -1.47
CA ASN A 197 -5.60 1.16 -2.09
C ASN A 197 -4.48 0.61 -1.19
N SER A 198 -4.32 -0.72 -1.17
CA SER A 198 -3.48 -1.41 -0.18
C SER A 198 -1.98 -1.46 -0.48
N PHE A 199 -1.49 -0.72 -1.49
CA PHE A 199 -0.07 -0.73 -1.88
C PHE A 199 0.47 0.69 -2.08
N ILE A 200 1.78 0.84 -1.85
CA ILE A 200 2.51 2.09 -1.95
C ILE A 200 3.02 2.25 -3.38
N TYR A 201 2.58 3.31 -4.07
CA TYR A 201 2.94 3.56 -5.47
C TYR A 201 4.41 3.95 -5.66
N ALA A 202 5.08 3.22 -6.56
CA ALA A 202 6.38 3.50 -7.16
C ALA A 202 6.27 4.28 -8.47
N GLY A 203 5.21 4.05 -9.24
CA GLY A 203 4.98 4.76 -10.48
C GLY A 203 3.62 4.45 -11.06
N ASN A 204 3.22 5.24 -12.04
CA ASN A 204 2.04 5.02 -12.84
C ASN A 204 2.33 5.35 -14.30
N GLY A 205 1.50 4.86 -15.19
CA GLY A 205 1.43 5.42 -16.53
C GLY A 205 0.15 5.07 -17.25
N ASN A 206 -0.01 5.75 -18.37
CA ASN A 206 -1.23 5.79 -19.15
C ASN A 206 -1.06 5.01 -20.46
N LYS A 207 -2.09 5.02 -21.29
CA LYS A 207 -2.24 4.39 -22.61
C LYS A 207 -1.06 4.61 -23.58
N SER A 208 0.07 3.93 -23.39
CA SER A 208 1.14 3.90 -24.38
C SER A 208 1.52 2.46 -24.74
N ASN A 209 1.68 2.23 -26.04
CA ASN A 209 2.32 1.03 -26.59
C ASN A 209 3.85 1.18 -26.65
N GLU A 210 4.39 2.33 -26.27
CA GLU A 210 5.82 2.56 -26.09
C GLU A 210 6.27 2.12 -24.70
N TRP A 211 7.54 1.71 -24.58
CA TRP A 211 8.15 1.36 -23.31
C TRP A 211 8.28 2.59 -22.42
N MET A 212 7.66 2.54 -21.25
CA MET A 212 7.73 3.57 -20.23
C MET A 212 8.49 3.03 -19.02
N SER A 213 9.47 3.78 -18.54
CA SER A 213 10.19 3.48 -17.30
C SER A 213 9.42 3.98 -16.08
N PHE A 214 9.47 3.23 -15.00
CA PHE A 214 9.15 3.71 -13.66
C PHE A 214 10.34 3.48 -12.74
N SER A 215 10.56 4.39 -11.80
CA SER A 215 11.54 4.23 -10.75
C SER A 215 11.17 5.07 -9.54
N LYS A 216 11.25 4.49 -8.34
CA LYS A 216 11.10 5.23 -7.09
C LYS A 216 11.92 4.60 -5.98
N THR A 217 12.61 5.47 -5.25
CA THR A 217 13.33 5.11 -4.03
C THR A 217 12.47 5.40 -2.81
N PHE A 218 12.36 4.41 -1.93
CA PHE A 218 11.69 4.49 -0.64
C PHE A 218 12.72 4.50 0.48
N SER A 219 12.69 5.52 1.32
CA SER A 219 13.43 5.56 2.59
C SER A 219 12.60 5.05 3.78
N SER A 220 11.29 4.85 3.56
CA SER A 220 10.36 4.32 4.54
C SER A 220 9.13 3.73 3.85
N PHE A 221 8.47 2.83 4.56
CA PHE A 221 7.18 2.26 4.21
C PHE A 221 6.16 2.57 5.31
N TYR A 222 4.96 2.02 5.22
CA TYR A 222 3.97 2.13 6.28
C TYR A 222 4.50 1.62 7.62
N THR A 223 4.07 2.23 8.72
CA THR A 223 4.44 1.79 10.07
C THR A 223 4.14 0.30 10.25
N GLY A 224 5.11 -0.42 10.83
CA GLY A 224 5.06 -1.87 11.03
C GLY A 224 5.43 -2.74 9.83
N THR A 225 5.72 -2.13 8.67
CA THR A 225 6.25 -2.88 7.52
C THR A 225 7.60 -3.50 7.88
N ALA A 226 7.69 -4.82 7.75
CA ALA A 226 8.94 -5.58 7.85
C ALA A 226 9.29 -6.25 6.52
N GLN A 227 8.27 -6.50 5.68
CA GLN A 227 8.40 -7.21 4.42
C GLN A 227 7.54 -6.51 3.35
N ILE A 228 7.92 -6.65 2.09
CA ILE A 228 7.15 -6.15 0.95
C ILE A 228 7.01 -7.22 -0.13
N LYS A 229 5.97 -7.10 -0.95
CA LYS A 229 5.90 -7.75 -2.26
C LYS A 229 5.81 -6.68 -3.34
N VAL A 230 6.57 -6.84 -4.43
CA VAL A 230 6.37 -5.99 -5.62
C VAL A 230 4.97 -6.24 -6.15
N THR A 231 4.25 -5.17 -6.45
CA THR A 231 2.85 -5.22 -6.86
C THR A 231 2.66 -4.35 -8.08
N PHE A 232 1.90 -4.85 -9.05
CA PHE A 232 1.32 -4.00 -10.07
C PHE A 232 -0.18 -4.24 -10.23
N ASN A 233 -0.88 -3.19 -10.59
CA ASN A 233 -2.33 -3.19 -10.76
C ASN A 233 -2.70 -2.45 -12.05
N VAL A 234 -3.76 -2.90 -12.69
CA VAL A 234 -4.38 -2.27 -13.84
C VAL A 234 -5.80 -1.85 -13.45
N THR A 235 -6.05 -0.55 -13.38
CA THR A 235 -7.42 -0.07 -13.24
C THR A 235 -8.04 0.13 -14.62
N GLY A 236 -9.23 -0.42 -14.82
CA GLY A 236 -9.95 -0.36 -16.09
C GLY A 236 -10.30 -1.76 -16.62
N PRO A 237 -10.63 -1.87 -17.91
CA PRO A 237 -10.87 -3.16 -18.53
C PRO A 237 -9.60 -4.01 -18.54
N LYS A 238 -9.78 -5.33 -18.63
CA LYS A 238 -8.64 -6.25 -18.78
C LYS A 238 -7.82 -5.87 -20.02
N VAL A 239 -6.52 -5.73 -19.85
CA VAL A 239 -5.57 -5.49 -20.92
C VAL A 239 -4.34 -6.37 -20.75
N GLN A 240 -3.58 -6.49 -21.83
CA GLN A 240 -2.24 -7.04 -21.80
C GLN A 240 -1.25 -5.91 -21.52
N VAL A 241 -0.44 -6.10 -20.48
CA VAL A 241 0.68 -5.26 -20.13
C VAL A 241 1.94 -6.08 -20.33
N GLU A 242 2.91 -5.54 -21.06
CA GLU A 242 4.22 -6.13 -21.14
C GLU A 242 5.16 -5.44 -20.16
N LEU A 243 6.04 -6.23 -19.53
CA LEU A 243 6.90 -5.82 -18.43
C LEU A 243 8.32 -6.31 -18.70
N ARG A 244 9.32 -5.49 -18.39
CA ARG A 244 10.72 -5.91 -18.38
C ARG A 244 11.54 -5.08 -17.40
N ASN A 245 12.73 -5.55 -17.10
CA ASN A 245 13.70 -4.92 -16.21
C ASN A 245 13.14 -4.57 -14.82
N VAL A 246 12.15 -5.34 -14.35
CA VAL A 246 11.52 -5.11 -13.04
C VAL A 246 12.46 -5.60 -11.94
N LYS A 247 12.84 -4.71 -11.04
CA LYS A 247 13.77 -5.03 -9.95
C LYS A 247 13.50 -4.22 -8.69
N VAL A 248 13.94 -4.78 -7.57
CA VAL A 248 14.12 -4.05 -6.31
C VAL A 248 15.59 -4.10 -5.91
N THR A 249 16.17 -2.96 -5.62
CA THR A 249 17.54 -2.86 -5.12
C THR A 249 17.60 -2.14 -3.78
N ALA A 250 18.63 -2.43 -2.98
CA ALA A 250 18.85 -1.79 -1.69
C ALA A 250 20.21 -1.08 -1.63
N GLU A 251 20.23 0.06 -0.92
CA GLU A 251 21.42 0.84 -0.55
C GLU A 251 21.45 1.06 0.97
#